data_AF-A0A924D1V7-F1
#
_entry.id   AF-A0A924D1V7-F1
#
_cell.length_a   1.000
_cell.length_b   1.000
_cell.length_c   1.000
_cell.angle_alpha   90.00
_cell.angle_beta   90.00
_cell.angle_gamma   90.00
#
_symmetry.space_group_name_H-M   'P 1'
#
loop_
_entity.id
_entity.type
_entity.pdbx_description
1 polymer ?
#
loop_
_entity_poly.entity_id
_entity_poly.type
_entity_poly.pdbx_seq_one_letter_code
_entity_poly.pdbx_strand_id
1 'polypeptide(L)'
;MKRLEIGLLWHAASAGNLGVGALTVGNIALARAAAARAGVVPHFTIFTAREAGPPYVTDADVTLRSITGRYMVSPSGYISDLRAIDIMLDTSAGDSFADIYANKRFAYMAATKAAVILAGKP
;
A
#
# COMPACT_ATOMS: atom_id res chain seq x y z
N MET A 1 -22.57 1.93 8.79
CA MET A 1 -21.24 1.47 9.29
C MET A 1 -20.22 2.55 8.99
N LYS A 2 -19.24 2.78 9.88
CA LYS A 2 -18.20 3.80 9.68
C LYS A 2 -17.24 3.36 8.57
N ARG A 3 -16.88 4.26 7.66
CA ARG A 3 -15.84 4.00 6.63
C ARG A 3 -14.44 4.09 7.26
N LEU A 4 -13.54 3.23 6.83
CA LEU A 4 -12.14 3.19 7.24
C LEU A 4 -11.24 3.19 6.00
N GLU A 5 -10.37 4.18 5.87
CA GLU A 5 -9.43 4.29 4.76
C GLU A 5 -8.13 3.53 5.12
N ILE A 6 -7.89 2.42 4.42
CA ILE A 6 -6.75 1.54 4.66
C ILE A 6 -5.74 1.72 3.53
N GLY A 7 -4.54 2.18 3.87
CA GLY A 7 -3.41 2.18 2.96
C GLY A 7 -2.75 0.80 2.91
N LEU A 8 -2.35 0.38 1.72
CA LEU A 8 -1.61 -0.86 1.47
C LEU A 8 -0.27 -0.51 0.82
N LEU A 9 0.75 -0.27 1.65
CA LEU A 9 2.08 0.19 1.25
C LEU A 9 2.97 -0.95 0.71
N TRP A 10 3.57 -0.72 -0.45
CA TRP A 10 4.39 -1.70 -1.18
C TRP A 10 3.67 -3.02 -1.50
N HIS A 11 2.34 -2.94 -1.60
CA HIS A 11 1.52 -3.99 -2.19
C HIS A 11 1.59 -3.94 -3.72
N ALA A 12 1.09 -4.99 -4.36
CA ALA A 12 1.12 -5.15 -5.80
C ALA A 12 -0.22 -5.65 -6.33
N ALA A 13 -0.74 -4.98 -7.35
CA ALA A 13 -1.95 -5.40 -8.05
C ALA A 13 -1.65 -6.09 -9.38
N SER A 14 -0.40 -6.11 -9.81
CA SER A 14 0.07 -6.53 -11.14
C SER A 14 1.51 -7.06 -11.09
N ALA A 15 1.93 -7.65 -9.96
CA ALA A 15 3.27 -8.19 -9.83
C ALA A 15 3.47 -9.40 -10.75
N GLY A 16 4.59 -9.43 -11.47
CA GLY A 16 5.05 -10.65 -12.17
C GLY A 16 5.40 -11.79 -11.20
N ASN A 17 5.77 -11.45 -9.95
CA ASN A 17 5.92 -12.42 -8.87
C ASN A 17 4.56 -12.71 -8.24
N LEU A 18 4.01 -13.90 -8.52
CA LEU A 18 2.70 -14.33 -8.00
C LEU A 18 2.66 -14.44 -6.46
N GLY A 19 3.79 -14.66 -5.80
CA GLY A 19 3.87 -14.66 -4.34
C GLY A 19 3.60 -13.28 -3.75
N VAL A 20 4.12 -12.21 -4.36
CA VAL A 20 3.85 -10.82 -3.95
C VAL A 20 2.38 -10.45 -4.22
N GLY A 21 1.81 -10.96 -5.32
CA GLY A 21 0.38 -10.82 -5.59
C GLY A 21 -0.49 -11.55 -4.57
N ALA A 22 -0.15 -12.78 -4.22
CA ALA A 22 -0.83 -13.55 -3.20
C ALA A 22 -0.77 -12.87 -1.83
N LEU A 23 0.37 -12.28 -1.46
CA LEU A 23 0.50 -11.46 -0.24
C LEU A 23 -0.49 -10.29 -0.22
N THR A 24 -0.71 -9.66 -1.37
CA THR A 24 -1.63 -8.53 -1.50
C THR A 24 -3.09 -8.99 -1.34
N VAL A 25 -3.50 -10.00 -2.10
CA VAL A 25 -4.86 -10.54 -2.04
C VAL A 25 -5.17 -11.09 -0.64
N GLY A 26 -4.22 -11.81 -0.04
CA GLY A 26 -4.33 -12.34 1.32
C GLY A 26 -4.50 -11.26 2.37
N ASN A 27 -3.71 -10.18 2.32
CA ASN A 27 -3.86 -9.06 3.25
C ASN A 27 -5.19 -8.34 3.10
N ILE A 28 -5.67 -8.11 1.88
CA ILE A 28 -7.00 -7.52 1.64
C ILE A 28 -8.08 -8.41 2.26
N ALA A 29 -8.02 -9.73 2.04
CA ALA A 29 -8.98 -10.67 2.61
C ALA A 29 -8.98 -10.64 4.15
N LEU A 30 -7.78 -10.66 4.77
CA LEU A 30 -7.63 -10.59 6.22
C LEU A 30 -8.13 -9.26 6.78
N ALA A 31 -7.80 -8.14 6.14
CA ALA A 31 -8.23 -6.81 6.54
C ALA A 31 -9.75 -6.63 6.41
N ARG A 32 -10.37 -7.14 5.34
CA ARG A 32 -11.83 -7.16 5.18
C ARG A 32 -12.50 -7.97 6.29
N ALA A 33 -11.97 -9.15 6.59
CA ALA A 33 -12.50 -9.97 7.68
C ALA A 33 -12.36 -9.28 9.05
N ALA A 34 -11.24 -8.59 9.30
CA ALA A 34 -11.04 -7.80 10.52
C ALA A 34 -11.99 -6.60 10.59
N ALA A 35 -12.16 -5.86 9.49
CA ALA A 35 -13.09 -4.73 9.38
C ALA A 35 -14.54 -5.16 9.65
N ALA A 36 -14.96 -6.31 9.09
CA ALA A 36 -16.27 -6.88 9.34
C ALA A 36 -16.49 -7.18 10.83
N ARG A 37 -15.51 -7.81 11.51
CA ARG A 37 -15.58 -8.05 12.97
C ARG A 37 -15.63 -6.76 13.78
N ALA A 38 -15.00 -5.70 13.31
CA ALA A 38 -14.98 -4.38 13.95
C ALA A 38 -16.20 -3.50 13.59
N GLY A 39 -17.10 -3.94 12.69
CA GLY A 39 -18.27 -3.17 12.28
C GLY A 39 -17.97 -1.95 11.41
N VAL A 40 -16.84 -1.95 10.69
CA VAL A 40 -16.42 -0.87 9.77
C VAL A 40 -16.38 -1.33 8.32
N VAL A 41 -16.46 -0.40 7.38
CA VAL A 41 -16.39 -0.65 5.93
C VAL A 41 -15.03 -0.17 5.42
N PRO A 42 -14.14 -1.07 4.98
CA PRO A 42 -12.84 -0.67 4.50
C PRO A 42 -12.92 -0.12 3.07
N HIS A 43 -12.08 0.85 2.77
CA HIS A 43 -11.66 1.17 1.42
C HIS A 43 -10.14 1.10 1.36
N PHE A 44 -9.60 0.47 0.34
CA PHE A 44 -8.18 0.22 0.21
C PHE A 44 -7.54 1.16 -0.80
N THR A 45 -6.37 1.70 -0.47
CA THR A 45 -5.49 2.35 -1.45
C THR A 45 -4.17 1.59 -1.51
N ILE A 46 -3.91 0.93 -2.63
CA ILE A 46 -2.65 0.24 -2.90
C ILE A 46 -1.63 1.25 -3.38
N PHE A 47 -0.58 1.46 -2.56
CA PHE A 47 0.59 2.24 -2.93
C PHE A 47 1.66 1.28 -3.46
N THR A 48 1.76 1.20 -4.78
CA THR A 48 2.57 0.19 -5.46
C THR A 48 3.71 0.80 -6.27
N ALA A 49 4.74 0.02 -6.56
CA ALA A 49 5.72 0.39 -7.57
C ALA A 49 5.03 0.52 -8.95
N ARG A 50 5.73 1.06 -9.95
CA ARG A 50 5.23 0.98 -11.32
C ARG A 50 5.34 -0.47 -11.79
N GLU A 51 4.19 -1.10 -12.04
CA GLU A 51 4.10 -2.48 -12.51
C GLU A 51 3.70 -2.51 -13.99
N ALA A 52 4.11 -3.58 -14.68
CA ALA A 52 3.76 -3.81 -16.07
C ALA A 52 2.62 -4.83 -16.14
N GLY A 53 1.61 -4.54 -16.98
CA GLY A 53 0.47 -5.41 -17.20
C GLY A 53 -0.83 -4.94 -16.54
N PRO A 54 -1.95 -5.59 -16.85
CA PRO A 54 -3.24 -5.27 -16.26
C PRO A 54 -3.28 -5.68 -14.77
N PRO A 55 -3.94 -4.90 -13.91
CA PRO A 55 -4.12 -5.27 -12.52
C PRO A 55 -5.07 -6.48 -12.39
N TYR A 56 -4.72 -7.44 -11.53
CA TYR A 56 -5.57 -8.54 -11.11
C TYR A 56 -6.39 -8.22 -9.84
N VAL A 57 -6.04 -7.16 -9.11
CA VAL A 57 -6.88 -6.60 -8.04
C VAL A 57 -7.72 -5.47 -8.62
N THR A 58 -9.01 -5.71 -8.82
CA THR A 58 -9.93 -4.79 -9.51
C THR A 58 -11.23 -4.54 -8.74
N ASP A 59 -11.27 -4.93 -7.46
CA ASP A 59 -12.42 -4.75 -6.59
C ASP A 59 -12.81 -3.26 -6.47
N ALA A 60 -14.11 -2.98 -6.37
CA ALA A 60 -14.64 -1.60 -6.40
C ALA A 60 -14.23 -0.74 -5.17
N ASP A 61 -13.83 -1.38 -4.08
CA ASP A 61 -13.32 -0.75 -2.86
C ASP A 61 -11.78 -0.60 -2.86
N VAL A 62 -11.12 -0.83 -3.99
CA VAL A 62 -9.67 -0.73 -4.15
C VAL A 62 -9.30 0.36 -5.14
N THR A 63 -8.41 1.26 -4.73
CA THR A 63 -7.78 2.27 -5.59
C THR A 63 -6.28 2.03 -5.69
N LEU A 64 -5.71 2.33 -6.85
CA LEU A 64 -4.27 2.23 -7.11
C LEU A 64 -3.58 3.60 -7.11
N ARG A 65 -2.39 3.63 -6.51
CA ARG A 65 -1.45 4.75 -6.54
C ARG A 65 -0.05 4.23 -6.84
N SER A 66 0.52 4.66 -7.97
CA SER A 66 1.90 4.35 -8.29
C SER A 66 2.86 5.31 -7.58
N ILE A 67 3.75 4.75 -6.76
CA ILE A 67 4.82 5.49 -6.10
C ILE A 67 5.86 5.87 -7.15
N THR A 68 5.92 7.16 -7.47
CA THR A 68 6.91 7.75 -8.37
C THR A 68 7.57 8.94 -7.69
N GLY A 69 8.76 9.34 -8.14
CA GLY A 69 9.45 10.53 -7.60
C GLY A 69 8.56 11.78 -7.63
N ARG A 70 7.84 12.01 -8.74
CA ARG A 70 6.89 13.13 -8.88
C ARG A 70 5.76 13.05 -7.85
N TYR A 71 5.19 11.87 -7.66
CA TYR A 71 4.13 11.65 -6.69
C TYR A 71 4.60 11.87 -5.24
N MET A 72 5.85 11.52 -4.93
CA MET A 72 6.43 11.75 -3.60
C MET A 72 6.63 13.22 -3.25
N VAL A 73 6.95 14.07 -4.24
CA VAL A 73 7.22 15.50 -4.02
C VAL A 73 6.03 16.42 -4.28
N SER A 74 4.94 15.89 -4.86
CA SER A 74 3.74 16.68 -5.15
C SER A 74 2.97 17.02 -3.86
N PRO A 75 2.50 18.26 -3.68
CA PRO A 75 1.62 18.63 -2.56
C PRO A 75 0.32 17.83 -2.51
N SER A 76 -0.21 17.45 -3.68
CA SER A 76 -1.40 16.60 -3.83
C SER A 76 -1.05 15.11 -4.00
N GLY A 77 0.20 14.74 -3.74
CA GLY A 77 0.71 13.39 -3.91
C GLY A 77 0.68 12.59 -2.62
N TYR A 78 1.77 11.87 -2.34
CA TYR A 78 1.83 10.89 -1.26
C TYR A 78 1.41 11.45 0.09
N ILE A 79 1.91 12.63 0.48
CA ILE A 79 1.56 13.26 1.76
C ILE A 79 0.07 13.61 1.86
N SER A 80 -0.55 14.01 0.75
CA SER A 80 -1.99 14.28 0.72
C SER A 80 -2.80 12.99 0.92
N ASP A 81 -2.42 11.92 0.23
CA ASP A 81 -3.08 10.62 0.39
C ASP A 81 -2.89 10.09 1.82
N LEU A 82 -1.70 10.23 2.42
CA LEU A 82 -1.46 9.84 3.82
C LEU A 82 -2.40 10.53 4.81
N ARG A 83 -2.76 11.80 4.59
CA ARG A 83 -3.71 12.50 5.48
C ARG A 83 -5.10 11.87 5.45
N ALA A 84 -5.51 11.33 4.30
CA ALA A 84 -6.79 10.67 4.10
C ALA A 84 -6.82 9.23 4.62
N ILE A 85 -5.65 8.57 4.74
CA ILE A 85 -5.56 7.21 5.29
C ILE A 85 -5.74 7.21 6.81
N ASP A 86 -6.47 6.23 7.35
CA ASP A 86 -6.63 6.00 8.78
C ASP A 86 -5.57 5.05 9.35
N ILE A 87 -5.20 4.01 8.60
CA ILE A 87 -4.24 2.97 8.98
C ILE A 87 -3.45 2.48 7.78
N MET A 88 -2.18 2.14 7.97
CA MET A 88 -1.31 1.60 6.91
C MET A 88 -0.92 0.14 7.17
N LEU A 89 -1.21 -0.74 6.21
CA LEU A 89 -0.65 -2.09 6.19
C LEU A 89 0.49 -2.13 5.17
N ASP A 90 1.59 -2.78 5.52
CA ASP A 90 2.77 -2.84 4.68
C ASP A 90 3.26 -4.28 4.55
N THR A 91 3.49 -4.70 3.31
CA THR A 91 4.09 -6.00 3.00
C THR A 91 5.52 -5.87 2.50
N SER A 92 6.02 -4.64 2.32
CA SER A 92 7.36 -4.41 1.77
C SER A 92 7.63 -5.21 0.50
N ALA A 93 6.62 -5.43 -0.36
CA ALA A 93 6.71 -6.26 -1.55
C ALA A 93 7.39 -7.64 -1.30
N GLY A 94 7.12 -8.25 -0.14
CA GLY A 94 7.78 -9.48 0.30
C GLY A 94 9.11 -9.20 1.00
N ASP A 95 10.21 -9.72 0.44
CA ASP A 95 11.56 -9.60 0.99
C ASP A 95 12.27 -8.31 0.55
N SER A 96 11.58 -7.37 -0.10
CA SER A 96 12.22 -6.22 -0.72
C SER A 96 12.84 -5.21 0.25
N PHE A 97 12.49 -5.32 1.54
CA PHE A 97 13.11 -4.54 2.61
C PHE A 97 14.26 -5.31 3.27
N ALA A 98 15.23 -5.70 2.43
CA ALA A 98 16.43 -6.44 2.83
C ALA A 98 17.66 -5.92 2.05
N ASP A 99 18.84 -6.28 2.53
CA ASP A 99 20.16 -5.92 1.99
C ASP A 99 20.51 -6.66 0.68
N ILE A 100 19.74 -7.68 0.32
CA ILE A 100 19.87 -8.41 -0.95
C ILE A 100 19.46 -7.59 -2.19
N TYR A 101 18.88 -6.40 -1.98
CA TYR A 101 18.46 -5.47 -3.03
C TYR A 101 19.28 -4.18 -3.01
N ALA A 102 19.24 -3.44 -4.13
CA ALA A 102 19.99 -2.19 -4.25
C ALA A 102 19.64 -1.17 -3.15
N ASN A 103 20.65 -0.52 -2.55
CA ASN A 103 20.50 0.49 -1.48
C ASN A 103 19.45 1.56 -1.79
N LYS A 104 19.30 1.93 -3.08
CA LYS A 104 18.28 2.89 -3.53
C LYS A 104 16.86 2.40 -3.24
N ARG A 105 16.57 1.10 -3.44
CA ARG A 105 15.27 0.50 -3.16
C ARG A 105 14.99 0.52 -1.65
N PHE A 106 15.96 0.07 -0.86
CA PHE A 106 15.88 0.10 0.59
C PHE A 106 15.58 1.52 1.12
N ALA A 107 16.37 2.52 0.70
CA ALA A 107 16.18 3.91 1.12
C ALA A 107 14.80 4.45 0.74
N TYR A 108 14.31 4.12 -0.46
CA TYR A 108 13.00 4.57 -0.92
C TYR A 108 11.86 3.95 -0.12
N MET A 109 11.95 2.65 0.17
CA MET A 109 10.98 1.96 1.03
C MET A 109 11.02 2.49 2.46
N ALA A 110 12.21 2.68 3.04
CA ALA A 110 12.37 3.28 4.35
C ALA A 110 11.74 4.69 4.43
N ALA A 111 11.99 5.54 3.44
CA ALA A 111 11.45 6.90 3.41
C ALA A 111 9.91 6.92 3.37
N THR A 112 9.29 6.04 2.56
CA THR A 112 7.81 5.96 2.50
C THR A 112 7.18 5.49 3.80
N LYS A 113 7.84 4.59 4.55
CA LYS A 113 7.40 4.14 5.88
C LYS A 113 7.58 5.24 6.93
N ALA A 114 8.74 5.90 6.93
CA ALA A 114 9.02 7.01 7.83
C ALA A 114 7.98 8.12 7.68
N ALA A 115 7.56 8.45 6.46
CA ALA A 115 6.51 9.44 6.22
C ALA A 115 5.14 9.04 6.82
N VAL A 116 4.78 7.74 6.81
CA VAL A 116 3.56 7.23 7.45
C VAL A 116 3.61 7.42 8.96
N ILE A 117 4.73 7.03 9.57
CA ILE A 117 4.96 7.19 11.02
C ILE A 117 4.93 8.67 11.41
N LEU A 118 5.62 9.53 10.65
CA LEU A 118 5.62 10.99 10.87
C LEU A 118 4.24 11.62 10.68
N ALA A 119 3.38 11.03 9.84
CA ALA A 119 1.98 11.44 9.68
C ALA A 119 1.07 10.94 10.82
N GLY A 120 1.61 10.25 11.82
CA GLY A 120 0.87 9.73 12.97
C GLY A 120 -0.10 8.61 12.61
N LYS A 121 0.16 7.89 11.51
CA LYS A 121 -0.68 6.79 11.06
C LYS A 121 -0.14 5.47 11.63
N PRO A 122 -0.99 4.68 12.32
CA PRO A 122 -0.60 3.37 12.80
C PRO A 122 -0.32 2.40 11.64
#